data_AF-A0A2N1M1S2-F1
#
_entry.id   AF-A0A2N1M1S2-F1
#
_cell.length_a   1.000
_cell.length_b   1.000
_cell.length_c   1.000
_cell.angle_alpha   90.00
_cell.angle_beta   90.00
_cell.angle_gamma   90.00
#
_symmetry.space_group_name_H-M   'P 1'
#
loop_
_entity.id
_entity.type
_entity.pdbx_description
1 polymer ?
#
loop_
_entity_poly.entity_id
_entity_poly.type
_entity_poly.pdbx_seq_one_letter_code
_entity_poly.pdbx_strand_id
1 'polypeptide(L)'
;MVIDNIVWNFKLYFSSDWKFLATCLDFNAINSNYFCPWCKIAKNQRKDRQTEWIISKKMSILNENPKAYSGHHSPSLLNMIPLDHYVPDKLHIMLRITDHLWELVLQEIKNEKLFNDITRNIIIKEMETLKICFEFWKIRDTDNWCYTSLMRNDKLCIL
;
A
#
# COMPACT_ATOMS: atom_id res chain seq x y z
N MET A 1 -31.50 9.85 -12.03
CA MET A 1 -32.05 8.78 -12.90
C MET A 1 -33.41 8.39 -12.35
N VAL A 2 -34.41 8.19 -13.20
CA VAL A 2 -35.77 7.86 -12.75
C VAL A 2 -35.99 6.36 -12.88
N ILE A 3 -36.34 5.71 -11.77
CA ILE A 3 -36.71 4.28 -11.72
C ILE A 3 -38.04 4.24 -10.97
N ASP A 4 -39.07 3.66 -11.59
CA ASP A 4 -40.43 3.59 -11.04
C ASP A 4 -41.00 4.95 -10.59
N ASN A 5 -40.82 5.98 -11.43
CA ASN A 5 -41.19 7.38 -11.15
C ASN A 5 -40.50 8.02 -9.93
N ILE A 6 -39.47 7.37 -9.35
CA ILE A 6 -38.66 7.93 -8.25
C ILE A 6 -37.35 8.47 -8.82
N VAL A 7 -37.00 9.71 -8.45
CA VAL A 7 -35.72 10.32 -8.81
C VAL A 7 -34.63 9.83 -7.86
N TRP A 8 -33.71 9.02 -8.38
CA TRP A 8 -32.54 8.54 -7.66
C TRP A 8 -31.30 9.38 -7.94
N ASN A 9 -30.61 9.76 -6.86
CA ASN A 9 -29.29 10.40 -6.88
C ASN A 9 -28.23 9.37 -6.50
N PHE A 10 -27.33 9.07 -7.44
CA PHE A 10 -26.26 8.09 -7.24
C PHE A 10 -24.95 8.79 -6.88
N LYS A 11 -24.23 8.24 -5.91
CA LYS A 11 -22.83 8.57 -5.62
C LYS A 11 -21.99 7.35 -5.96
N LEU A 12 -21.10 7.51 -6.93
CA LEU A 12 -20.20 6.44 -7.35
C LEU A 12 -18.92 6.49 -6.51
N TYR A 13 -18.46 5.31 -6.12
CA TYR A 13 -17.17 5.06 -5.49
C TYR A 13 -16.43 4.02 -6.31
N PHE A 14 -15.12 4.17 -6.41
CA PHE A 14 -14.27 3.21 -7.09
C PHE A 14 -13.26 2.66 -6.09
N SER A 15 -13.19 1.33 -5.98
CA SER A 15 -12.25 0.64 -5.11
C SER A 15 -11.54 -0.48 -5.83
N SER A 16 -10.22 -0.54 -5.67
CA SER A 16 -9.39 -1.58 -6.25
C SER A 16 -8.04 -1.66 -5.53
N ASP A 17 -7.25 -2.68 -5.86
CA ASP A 17 -5.84 -2.70 -5.48
C ASP A 17 -5.11 -1.46 -6.06
N TRP A 18 -3.98 -1.11 -5.45
CA TRP A 18 -3.24 0.10 -5.83
C TRP A 18 -2.80 0.09 -7.29
N LYS A 19 -2.39 -1.06 -7.83
CA LYS A 19 -1.86 -1.13 -9.19
C LYS A 19 -2.96 -0.76 -10.18
N PHE A 20 -4.14 -1.36 -10.03
CA PHE A 20 -5.28 -1.02 -10.86
C PHE A 20 -5.76 0.43 -10.64
N LEU A 21 -5.78 0.90 -9.40
CA LEU A 21 -6.17 2.28 -9.07
C LEU A 21 -5.25 3.29 -9.75
N ALA A 22 -3.93 3.09 -9.67
CA ALA A 22 -2.95 3.94 -10.32
C ALA A 22 -3.08 3.91 -11.85
N THR A 23 -3.38 2.74 -12.44
CA THR A 23 -3.66 2.64 -13.88
C THR A 23 -4.91 3.41 -14.28
N CYS A 24 -6.02 3.30 -13.54
CA CYS A 24 -7.24 4.06 -13.82
C CYS A 24 -7.05 5.57 -13.69
N LEU A 25 -6.14 6.02 -12.84
CA LEU A 25 -5.80 7.43 -12.65
C LEU A 25 -4.67 7.92 -13.57
N ASP A 26 -4.10 7.03 -14.38
CA ASP A 26 -2.85 7.22 -15.13
C ASP A 26 -1.77 7.95 -14.30
N PHE A 27 -1.47 7.33 -13.15
CA PHE A 27 -0.66 7.91 -12.10
C PHE A 27 0.70 7.22 -11.96
N ASN A 28 1.67 7.96 -11.41
CA ASN A 28 2.99 7.46 -11.05
C ASN A 28 3.00 6.12 -10.29
N ALA A 29 4.09 5.38 -10.46
CA ALA A 29 4.42 4.25 -9.60
C ALA A 29 4.62 4.66 -8.12
N ILE A 30 4.39 3.70 -7.22
CA ILE A 30 4.43 3.86 -5.75
C ILE A 30 5.74 4.47 -5.24
N ASN A 31 6.85 4.16 -5.90
CA ASN A 31 8.19 4.57 -5.49
C ASN A 31 8.56 6.01 -5.90
N SER A 32 7.71 6.68 -6.68
CA SER A 32 7.90 8.06 -7.16
C SER A 32 7.99 9.08 -6.02
N ASN A 33 8.57 10.25 -6.32
CA ASN A 33 8.54 11.39 -5.43
C ASN A 33 7.10 11.89 -5.17
N TYR A 34 6.24 11.86 -6.20
CA TYR A 34 4.81 12.21 -6.08
C TYR A 34 3.98 10.94 -6.16
N PHE A 35 3.69 10.38 -4.99
CA PHE A 35 3.12 9.04 -4.83
C PHE A 35 1.65 9.04 -4.37
N CYS A 36 1.15 10.16 -3.84
CA CYS A 36 -0.23 10.25 -3.37
C CYS A 36 -1.16 10.79 -4.48
N PRO A 37 -2.21 10.07 -4.89
CA PRO A 37 -3.18 10.58 -5.85
C PRO A 37 -4.11 11.64 -5.26
N TRP A 38 -4.24 11.72 -3.92
CA TRP A 38 -5.14 12.66 -3.24
C TRP A 38 -4.45 13.94 -2.73
N CYS A 39 -3.15 13.85 -2.46
CA CYS A 39 -2.34 14.85 -1.76
C CYS A 39 -1.25 15.40 -2.69
N LYS A 40 -0.87 16.67 -2.49
CA LYS A 40 0.22 17.31 -3.26
C LYS A 40 1.61 17.10 -2.64
N ILE A 41 1.70 16.38 -1.53
CA ILE A 41 2.92 16.21 -0.74
C ILE A 41 3.91 15.29 -1.47
N ALA A 42 5.17 15.72 -1.52
CA ALA A 42 6.27 14.94 -2.08
C ALA A 42 6.91 14.00 -1.04
N LYS A 43 7.65 12.99 -1.50
CA LYS A 43 8.25 11.95 -0.65
C LYS A 43 9.24 12.50 0.38
N ASN A 44 10.00 13.54 0.04
CA ASN A 44 10.95 14.21 0.93
C ASN A 44 10.27 14.97 2.07
N GLN A 45 9.05 15.44 1.87
CA GLN A 45 8.26 16.18 2.86
C GLN A 45 7.63 15.25 3.92
N ARG A 46 7.69 13.92 3.75
CA ARG A 46 7.11 12.94 4.69
C ARG A 46 7.62 13.04 6.12
N LYS A 47 8.87 13.50 6.29
CA LYS A 47 9.50 13.59 7.62
C LYS A 47 9.00 14.80 8.42
N ASP A 48 8.34 15.74 7.77
CA ASP A 48 7.84 16.94 8.40
C ASP A 48 6.50 16.68 9.10
N ARG A 49 6.56 16.50 10.42
CA ARG A 49 5.41 16.25 11.29
C ARG A 49 4.44 17.44 11.36
N GLN A 50 4.79 18.60 10.79
CA GLN A 50 3.93 19.79 10.77
C GLN A 50 2.95 19.80 9.59
N THR A 51 3.16 18.95 8.57
CA THR A 51 2.27 18.91 7.40
C THR A 51 1.06 18.01 7.62
N GLU A 52 -0.12 18.63 7.66
CA GLU A 52 -1.39 17.89 7.59
C GLU A 52 -1.59 17.31 6.18
N TRP A 53 -1.88 16.01 6.13
CA TRP A 53 -2.08 15.27 4.89
C TRP A 53 -3.52 15.47 4.39
N ILE A 54 -3.76 16.63 3.79
CA ILE A 54 -5.11 17.00 3.32
C ILE A 54 -5.34 16.51 1.89
N ILE A 55 -6.52 15.90 1.67
CA ILE A 55 -7.05 15.60 0.34
C ILE A 55 -7.32 16.95 -0.35
N SER A 56 -6.43 17.31 -1.28
CA SER A 56 -6.36 18.65 -1.87
C SER A 56 -6.41 18.64 -3.39
N LYS A 57 -6.25 17.46 -4.00
CA LYS A 57 -6.40 17.28 -5.44
C LYS A 57 -7.88 17.06 -5.77
N LYS A 58 -8.36 17.70 -6.85
CA LYS A 58 -9.74 17.57 -7.33
C LYS A 58 -9.79 17.00 -8.74
N MET A 59 -10.76 16.12 -9.00
CA MET A 59 -10.95 15.55 -10.34
C MET A 59 -11.33 16.62 -11.37
N SER A 60 -12.13 17.62 -11.00
CA SER A 60 -12.53 18.70 -11.92
C SER A 60 -11.32 19.44 -12.52
N ILE A 61 -10.29 19.70 -11.70
CA ILE A 61 -9.05 20.36 -12.15
C ILE A 61 -8.25 19.44 -13.08
N LEU A 62 -8.23 18.13 -12.81
CA LEU A 62 -7.57 17.15 -13.68
C LEU A 62 -8.31 16.96 -15.02
N ASN A 63 -9.63 17.16 -15.04
CA ASN A 63 -10.43 17.08 -16.27
C ASN A 63 -10.15 18.26 -17.20
N GLU A 64 -9.88 19.45 -16.65
CA GLU A 64 -9.46 20.63 -17.42
C GLU A 64 -8.00 20.54 -17.87
N ASN A 65 -7.12 20.10 -16.97
CA ASN A 65 -5.70 19.90 -17.26
C ASN A 65 -5.17 18.63 -16.57
N PRO A 66 -4.96 17.54 -17.32
CA PRO A 66 -4.51 16.26 -16.77
C PRO A 66 -3.15 16.30 -16.06
N LYS A 67 -2.33 17.31 -16.35
CA LYS A 67 -1.00 17.52 -15.75
C LYS A 67 -0.99 18.61 -14.67
N ALA A 68 -2.17 19.09 -14.25
CA ALA A 68 -2.30 20.13 -13.23
C ALA A 68 -1.66 19.74 -11.89
N TYR A 69 -1.56 18.44 -11.62
CA TYR A 69 -0.89 17.92 -10.44
C TYR A 69 0.23 16.97 -10.79
N SER A 70 1.34 17.09 -10.05
CA SER A 70 2.46 16.17 -10.19
C SER A 70 2.04 14.72 -9.94
N GLY A 71 2.49 13.88 -10.86
CA GLY A 71 2.26 12.44 -10.87
C GLY A 71 1.07 11.95 -11.68
N HIS A 72 0.18 12.83 -12.16
CA HIS A 72 -0.83 12.47 -13.16
C HIS A 72 -0.27 12.77 -14.56
N HIS A 73 -0.47 11.86 -15.51
CA HIS A 73 0.10 11.97 -16.85
C HIS A 73 -0.95 12.26 -17.93
N SER A 74 -2.12 11.65 -17.82
CA SER A 74 -3.24 11.81 -18.75
C SER A 74 -4.60 11.76 -18.00
N PRO A 75 -5.72 12.00 -18.70
CA PRO A 75 -7.05 11.94 -18.07
C PRO A 75 -7.32 10.59 -17.44
N SER A 76 -7.95 10.58 -16.27
CA SER A 76 -8.40 9.35 -15.63
C SER A 76 -9.44 8.62 -16.49
N LEU A 77 -9.38 7.29 -16.50
CA LEU A 77 -10.34 6.43 -17.17
C LEU A 77 -11.77 6.63 -16.65
N LEU A 78 -11.92 6.91 -15.35
CA LEU A 78 -13.21 7.11 -14.68
C LEU A 78 -13.32 8.54 -14.12
N ASN A 79 -13.06 9.52 -14.98
CA ASN A 79 -13.04 10.96 -14.64
C ASN A 79 -14.39 11.55 -14.15
N MET A 80 -15.48 10.78 -14.26
CA MET A 80 -16.79 11.10 -13.70
C MET A 80 -16.86 10.91 -12.18
N ILE A 81 -15.95 10.11 -11.61
CA ILE A 81 -15.90 9.83 -10.17
C ILE A 81 -15.01 10.89 -9.50
N PRO A 82 -15.47 11.56 -8.43
CA PRO A 82 -14.64 12.46 -7.64
C PRO A 82 -13.39 11.76 -7.11
N LEU A 83 -12.26 12.47 -7.04
CA LEU A 83 -10.97 11.87 -6.67
C LEU A 83 -10.96 11.34 -5.22
N ASP A 84 -11.70 11.98 -4.32
CA ASP A 84 -11.94 11.58 -2.94
C ASP A 84 -12.88 10.36 -2.81
N HIS A 85 -13.48 9.91 -3.91
CA HIS A 85 -14.27 8.68 -3.98
C HIS A 85 -13.47 7.49 -4.56
N TYR A 86 -12.20 7.69 -4.92
CA TYR A 86 -11.27 6.60 -5.20
C TYR A 86 -10.72 6.09 -3.87
N VAL A 87 -11.14 4.89 -3.48
CA VAL A 87 -10.79 4.28 -2.21
C VAL A 87 -9.86 3.10 -2.47
N PRO A 88 -8.64 3.08 -1.92
CA PRO A 88 -7.76 1.93 -2.09
C PRO A 88 -8.31 0.71 -1.33
N ASP A 89 -8.08 -0.47 -1.89
CA ASP A 89 -8.52 -1.73 -1.28
C ASP A 89 -7.87 -1.93 0.09
N LYS A 90 -8.71 -1.99 1.14
CA LYS A 90 -8.29 -2.08 2.54
C LYS A 90 -7.47 -3.34 2.81
N LEU A 91 -7.86 -4.46 2.21
CA LEU A 91 -7.19 -5.74 2.42
C LEU A 91 -5.76 -5.70 1.85
N HIS A 92 -5.58 -5.18 0.63
CA HIS A 92 -4.25 -5.05 0.03
C HIS A 92 -3.36 -4.05 0.78
N ILE A 93 -3.92 -2.95 1.31
CA ILE A 93 -3.18 -2.04 2.19
C ILE A 93 -2.68 -2.77 3.43
N MET A 94 -3.59 -3.47 4.12
CA MET A 94 -3.26 -4.18 5.34
C MET A 94 -2.18 -5.24 5.11
N LEU A 95 -2.30 -6.07 4.06
CA LEU A 95 -1.28 -7.06 3.71
C LEU A 95 0.09 -6.41 3.46
N ARG A 96 0.12 -5.22 2.84
CA ARG A 96 1.36 -4.48 2.58
C ARG A 96 1.96 -3.88 3.85
N ILE A 97 1.13 -3.42 4.79
CA ILE A 97 1.57 -2.94 6.10
C ILE A 97 2.19 -4.10 6.89
N THR A 98 1.54 -5.26 6.92
CA THR A 98 2.07 -6.47 7.59
C THR A 98 3.43 -6.86 7.04
N ASP A 99 3.62 -6.85 5.71
CA ASP A 99 4.93 -7.13 5.10
C ASP A 99 6.01 -6.19 5.62
N HIS A 100 5.71 -4.90 5.68
CA HIS A 100 6.69 -3.90 6.08
C HIS A 100 7.00 -3.98 7.58
N LEU A 101 5.99 -4.19 8.42
CA LEU A 101 6.18 -4.39 9.85
C LEU A 101 7.01 -5.64 10.14
N TRP A 102 6.73 -6.75 9.45
CA TRP A 102 7.49 -7.98 9.59
C TRP A 102 8.96 -7.80 9.19
N GLU A 103 9.21 -7.11 8.08
CA GLU A 103 10.55 -6.76 7.64
C GLU A 103 11.29 -5.92 8.69
N LEU A 104 10.62 -4.92 9.28
CA LEU A 104 11.18 -4.06 10.33
C LEU A 104 11.53 -4.86 11.59
N VAL A 105 10.69 -5.80 12.02
CA VAL A 105 10.99 -6.69 13.15
C VAL A 105 12.28 -7.47 12.92
N LEU A 106 12.43 -8.07 11.72
CA LEU A 106 13.65 -8.81 11.39
C LEU A 106 14.88 -7.91 11.26
N GLN A 107 14.71 -6.68 10.75
CA GLN A 107 15.79 -5.69 10.69
C GLN A 107 16.24 -5.28 12.09
N GLU A 108 15.31 -5.04 13.02
CA GLU A 108 15.63 -4.67 14.40
C GLU A 108 16.41 -5.79 15.12
N ILE A 109 15.96 -7.04 15.00
CA ILE A 109 16.66 -8.21 15.57
C ILE A 109 18.10 -8.32 15.03
N LYS A 110 18.30 -8.01 13.75
CA LYS A 110 19.64 -7.99 13.13
C LYS A 110 20.50 -6.84 13.64
N ASN A 111 19.92 -5.64 13.80
CA ASN A 111 20.61 -4.46 14.32
C ASN A 111 21.10 -4.69 15.76
N GLU A 112 20.29 -5.37 16.57
CA GLU A 112 20.62 -5.78 17.94
C GLU A 112 21.60 -6.97 18.01
N LYS A 113 22.07 -7.49 16.86
CA LYS A 113 22.94 -8.68 16.76
C LYS A 113 22.34 -9.94 17.40
N LEU A 114 21.02 -10.01 17.50
CA LEU A 114 20.28 -11.13 18.07
C LEU A 114 19.84 -12.16 17.02
N PHE A 115 20.12 -11.93 15.73
CA PHE A 115 19.74 -12.81 14.62
C PHE A 115 20.62 -14.07 14.52
N ASN A 116 20.58 -14.89 15.56
CA ASN A 116 21.28 -16.18 15.68
C ASN A 116 20.32 -17.38 15.56
N ASP A 117 20.85 -18.60 15.68
CA ASP A 117 20.04 -19.83 15.57
C ASP A 117 18.94 -19.92 16.62
N ILE A 118 19.18 -19.42 17.84
CA ILE A 118 18.19 -19.44 18.93
C ILE A 118 16.99 -18.59 18.55
N THR A 119 17.22 -17.33 18.16
CA THR A 119 16.13 -16.41 17.79
C THR A 119 15.39 -16.87 16.54
N ARG A 120 16.10 -17.41 15.54
CA ARG A 120 15.46 -18.02 14.36
C ARG A 120 14.54 -19.18 14.75
N ASN A 121 15.00 -20.07 15.63
CA ASN A 121 14.20 -21.20 16.11
C ASN A 121 12.98 -20.76 16.92
N ILE A 122 13.08 -19.68 17.71
CA ILE A 122 11.92 -19.10 18.40
C ILE A 122 10.90 -18.62 17.38
N ILE A 123 11.32 -17.82 16.38
CA ILE A 123 10.42 -17.33 15.33
C ILE A 123 9.74 -18.49 14.58
N ILE A 124 10.49 -19.52 14.20
CA ILE A 124 9.93 -20.70 13.51
C ILE A 124 8.87 -21.38 14.39
N LYS A 125 9.15 -21.61 15.66
CA LYS A 125 8.18 -22.23 16.59
C LYS A 125 6.92 -21.40 16.76
N GLU A 126 7.05 -20.09 16.91
CA GLU A 126 5.88 -19.19 16.99
C GLU A 126 5.05 -19.27 15.68
N MET A 127 5.70 -19.29 14.52
CA MET A 127 5.00 -19.47 13.23
C MET A 127 4.30 -20.83 13.13
N GLU A 128 4.91 -21.90 13.65
CA GLU A 128 4.29 -23.23 13.72
C GLU A 128 3.03 -23.23 14.61
N THR A 129 3.02 -22.48 15.72
CA THR A 129 1.80 -22.34 16.56
C THR A 129 0.64 -21.71 15.79
N LEU A 130 0.96 -20.81 14.85
CA LEU A 130 0.00 -20.19 13.93
C LEU A 130 -0.33 -21.07 12.72
N LYS A 131 0.23 -22.29 12.65
CA LYS A 131 0.11 -23.24 11.54
C LYS A 131 0.66 -22.68 10.21
N ILE A 132 1.67 -21.82 10.29
CA ILE A 132 2.37 -21.25 9.14
C ILE A 132 3.66 -22.03 8.92
N CYS A 133 3.86 -22.56 7.71
CA CYS A 133 5.12 -23.18 7.32
C CYS A 133 6.14 -22.09 7.03
N PHE A 134 7.08 -21.86 7.95
CA PHE A 134 8.03 -20.76 7.88
C PHE A 134 9.46 -21.25 8.13
N GLU A 135 10.38 -20.89 7.24
CA GLU A 135 11.76 -21.34 7.30
C GLU A 135 12.72 -20.18 7.02
N PHE A 136 13.95 -20.30 7.52
CA PHE A 136 15.08 -19.44 7.19
C PHE A 136 16.12 -20.24 6.41
N TRP A 137 16.71 -19.65 5.39
CA TRP A 137 17.85 -20.25 4.67
C TRP A 137 18.90 -19.22 4.32
N LYS A 138 20.16 -19.65 4.31
CA LYS A 138 21.29 -18.80 3.94
C LYS A 138 21.47 -18.81 2.42
N ILE A 139 21.65 -17.63 1.82
CA ILE A 139 21.99 -17.52 0.39
C ILE A 139 23.45 -17.97 0.22
N ARG A 140 23.71 -18.86 -0.74
CA ARG A 140 25.07 -19.35 -1.04
C ARG A 140 26.04 -18.19 -1.23
N ASP A 141 27.24 -18.36 -0.68
CA ASP A 141 28.37 -17.43 -0.84
C ASP A 141 28.11 -16.00 -0.31
N THR A 142 27.10 -15.82 0.55
CA THR A 142 26.84 -14.55 1.24
C THR A 142 26.55 -14.79 2.72
N ASP A 143 26.65 -13.75 3.54
CA ASP A 143 26.16 -13.80 4.92
C ASP A 143 24.66 -13.45 5.05
N ASN A 144 23.96 -13.36 3.91
CA ASN A 144 22.56 -12.98 3.87
C ASN A 144 21.64 -14.17 4.08
N TRP A 145 20.60 -13.94 4.87
CA TRP A 145 19.54 -14.90 5.16
C TRP A 145 18.24 -14.49 4.47
N CYS A 146 17.61 -15.46 3.82
CA CYS A 146 16.25 -15.39 3.30
C CYS A 146 15.28 -16.11 4.24
N TYR A 147 13.98 -15.88 4.02
CA TYR A 147 12.91 -16.48 4.79
C TYR A 147 11.65 -16.68 3.94
N THR A 148 10.75 -17.56 4.38
CA THR A 148 9.51 -17.86 3.66
C THR A 148 8.65 -16.61 3.49
N SER A 149 8.21 -16.32 2.27
CA SER A 149 7.28 -15.22 2.03
C SER A 149 5.92 -15.56 2.62
N LEU A 150 5.39 -14.69 3.47
CA LEU A 150 4.07 -14.85 4.07
C LEU A 150 3.00 -14.69 2.98
N MET A 151 2.11 -15.66 2.85
CA MET A 151 0.99 -15.61 1.91
C MET A 151 -0.19 -14.86 2.54
N ARG A 152 -1.24 -14.56 1.74
CA ARG A 152 -2.40 -13.77 2.20
C ARG A 152 -2.99 -14.29 3.51
N ASN A 153 -3.16 -15.60 3.64
CA ASN A 153 -3.74 -16.21 4.84
C ASN A 153 -2.78 -16.14 6.03
N ASP A 154 -1.48 -16.38 5.80
CA ASP A 154 -0.46 -16.28 6.84
C ASP A 154 -0.41 -14.87 7.43
N LYS A 155 -0.48 -13.84 6.59
CA LYS A 155 -0.51 -12.43 7.02
C LYS A 155 -1.74 -12.09 7.86
N LEU A 156 -2.88 -12.75 7.60
CA LEU A 156 -4.09 -12.57 8.40
C LEU A 156 -3.96 -13.19 9.80
N CYS A 157 -3.16 -14.24 9.96
CA CYS A 157 -2.92 -14.89 11.24
C CYS A 157 -1.89 -14.15 12.12
N ILE A 158 -1.04 -13.32 11.51
CA ILE A 158 0.00 -12.53 12.19
C ILE A 158 -0.54 -11.18 12.69
N LEU A 159 -1.66 -10.71 12.14
CA LEU A 159 -2.36 -9.49 12.55
C LEU A 159 -3.24 -9.73 13.78
#